data_AF-X0ZH32-F1
#
_entry.id   AF-X0ZH32-F1
#
_cell.length_a   1.000
_cell.length_b   1.000
_cell.length_c   1.000
_cell.angle_alpha   90.00
_cell.angle_beta   90.00
_cell.angle_gamma   90.00
#
_symmetry.space_group_name_H-M   'P 1'
#
loop_
_entity.id
_entity.type
_entity.pdbx_description
1 polymer ?
#
loop_
_entity_poly.entity_id
_entity_poly.type
_entity_poly.pdbx_seq_one_letter_code
_entity_poly.pdbx_strand_id
1 'polypeptide(L)'
;QRMAVLYPSNEWCEAWKNALNSSETVQETGKDWGVGFNGNWVFELTPGGGLDRTTYLYLAAAAGKCTAAHLIDDPSEVDAGFLCTGSYEDFKQVVKGEKDFMEGV
;
A
#
# COMPACT_ATOMS: atom_id res chain seq x y z
N GLN A 1 -18.47 11.11 15.47
CA GLN A 1 -18.32 9.67 15.20
C GLN A 1 -17.23 9.54 14.15
N ARG A 2 -16.05 8.97 14.45
CA ARG A 2 -15.04 8.72 13.40
C ARG A 2 -15.60 7.62 12.49
N MET A 3 -15.75 7.87 11.19
CA MET A 3 -16.07 6.82 10.24
C MET A 3 -14.90 5.84 10.18
N ALA A 4 -15.20 4.55 10.26
CA ALA A 4 -14.21 3.52 10.00
C ALA A 4 -14.04 3.42 8.48
N VAL A 5 -12.84 3.73 7.98
CA VAL A 5 -12.51 3.61 6.56
C VAL A 5 -12.15 2.15 6.28
N LEU A 6 -12.90 1.49 5.39
CA LEU A 6 -12.78 0.06 5.14
C LEU A 6 -11.51 -0.26 4.34
N TYR A 7 -10.62 -1.09 4.88
CA TYR A 7 -9.51 -1.65 4.12
C TYR A 7 -10.02 -2.71 3.12
N PRO A 8 -9.55 -2.75 1.85
CA PRO A 8 -8.59 -1.85 1.18
C PRO A 8 -9.29 -0.85 0.22
N SER A 9 -10.39 -0.23 0.62
CA SER A 9 -11.15 0.67 -0.27
C SER A 9 -10.33 1.87 -0.76
N ASN A 10 -10.76 2.51 -1.85
CA ASN A 10 -10.13 3.75 -2.34
C ASN A 10 -10.09 4.87 -1.28
N GLU A 11 -11.10 4.98 -0.42
CA GLU A 11 -11.07 5.92 0.71
C GLU A 11 -9.96 5.60 1.69
N TRP A 12 -9.70 4.30 1.94
CA TRP A 12 -8.59 3.85 2.78
C TRP A 12 -7.24 4.17 2.15
N CYS A 13 -7.10 3.93 0.84
CA CYS A 13 -5.89 4.27 0.09
C CYS A 13 -5.58 5.77 0.19
N GLU A 14 -6.59 6.63 0.05
CA GLU A 14 -6.43 8.07 0.19
C GLU A 14 -6.01 8.46 1.62
N ALA A 15 -6.64 7.85 2.64
CA ALA A 15 -6.24 8.05 4.03
C ALA A 15 -4.78 7.60 4.27
N TRP A 16 -4.35 6.49 3.66
CA TRP A 16 -2.98 5.99 3.75
C TRP A 16 -1.98 6.93 3.09
N LYS A 17 -2.26 7.41 1.87
CA LYS A 17 -1.44 8.43 1.18
C LYS A 17 -1.25 9.68 2.06
N ASN A 18 -2.33 10.17 2.65
CA ASN A 18 -2.30 11.35 3.51
C ASN A 18 -1.50 11.10 4.80
N ALA A 19 -1.62 9.92 5.40
CA ALA A 19 -0.84 9.53 6.57
C ALA A 19 0.67 9.44 6.25
N LEU A 20 1.04 8.83 5.11
CA LEU A 20 2.43 8.76 4.64
C LEU A 20 3.02 10.15 4.44
N ASN A 21 2.32 11.03 3.73
CA ASN A 21 2.81 12.38 3.45
C ASN A 21 2.86 13.29 4.68
N SER A 22 2.06 13.00 5.72
CA SER A 22 2.07 13.76 6.98
C SER A 22 3.11 13.26 7.98
N SER A 23 3.82 12.16 7.68
CA SER A 23 4.80 11.56 8.57
C SER A 23 6.21 12.07 8.28
N GLU A 24 6.78 12.81 9.23
CA GLU A 24 8.19 13.24 9.17
C GLU A 24 9.14 12.03 9.08
N THR A 25 8.80 10.92 9.73
CA THR A 25 9.57 9.68 9.66
C THR A 25 9.62 9.13 8.23
N VAL A 26 8.48 9.11 7.52
CA VAL A 26 8.44 8.65 6.11
C VAL A 26 9.22 9.58 5.21
N GLN A 27 9.11 10.90 5.43
CA GLN A 27 9.86 11.89 4.66
C GLN A 27 11.37 11.70 4.81
N GLU A 28 11.85 11.48 6.05
CA GLU A 28 13.28 11.31 6.32
C GLU A 28 13.82 9.96 5.86
N THR A 29 13.15 8.84 6.21
CA THR A 29 13.66 7.49 5.86
C THR A 29 13.46 7.15 4.40
N GLY A 30 12.44 7.72 3.75
CA GLY A 30 12.11 7.49 2.36
C GLY A 30 12.77 8.44 1.37
N LYS A 31 13.58 9.42 1.80
CA LYS A 31 14.11 10.49 0.93
C LYS A 31 14.90 10.01 -0.29
N ASP A 32 15.55 8.84 -0.18
CA ASP A 32 16.32 8.23 -1.27
C ASP A 32 15.55 7.10 -1.98
N TRP A 33 14.36 6.73 -1.48
CA TRP A 33 13.51 5.71 -2.09
C TRP A 33 12.99 6.18 -3.46
N GLY A 34 13.03 5.32 -4.47
CA GLY A 34 12.57 5.63 -5.82
C GLY A 34 13.36 6.74 -6.53
N VAL A 35 14.52 7.16 -5.99
CA VAL A 35 15.42 8.11 -6.65
C VAL A 35 16.40 7.32 -7.51
N GLY A 36 16.25 7.44 -8.83
CA GLY A 36 17.08 6.70 -9.79
C GLY A 36 16.60 5.27 -10.09
N PHE A 37 15.46 4.85 -9.53
CA PHE A 37 14.76 3.62 -9.88
C PHE A 37 13.25 3.78 -9.67
N ASN A 38 12.42 2.90 -10.24
CA ASN A 38 10.98 2.93 -10.00
C ASN A 38 10.67 2.38 -8.60
N GLY A 39 10.30 3.27 -7.66
CA GLY A 39 9.95 2.92 -6.27
C GLY A 39 8.46 2.62 -6.05
N ASN A 40 7.65 2.56 -7.11
CA ASN A 40 6.22 2.33 -6.99
C ASN A 40 5.93 0.86 -6.70
N TRP A 41 4.86 0.62 -5.94
CA TRP A 41 4.41 -0.70 -5.54
C TRP A 41 3.06 -1.04 -6.16
N VAL A 42 2.89 -2.32 -6.49
CA VAL A 42 1.58 -2.97 -6.56
C VAL A 42 1.53 -4.02 -5.45
N PHE A 43 0.46 -3.99 -4.67
CA PHE A 43 0.14 -5.02 -3.69
C PHE A 43 -0.97 -5.89 -4.27
N GLU A 44 -0.70 -7.18 -4.43
CA GLU A 44 -1.68 -8.21 -4.83
C GLU A 44 -2.18 -8.93 -3.57
N LEU A 45 -3.42 -8.65 -3.20
CA LEU A 45 -4.08 -9.26 -2.05
C LEU A 45 -4.87 -10.46 -2.54
N THR A 46 -4.43 -11.66 -2.19
CA THR A 46 -5.13 -12.89 -2.53
C THR A 46 -6.42 -13.06 -1.68
N PRO A 47 -7.48 -13.68 -2.23
CA PRO A 47 -8.77 -13.84 -1.56
C PRO A 47 -8.67 -14.59 -0.22
N GLY A 48 -9.58 -14.30 0.71
CA GLY A 48 -9.60 -14.86 2.07
C GLY A 48 -10.00 -13.82 3.11
N GLY A 49 -10.35 -14.24 4.34
CA GLY A 49 -10.61 -13.31 5.45
C GLY A 49 -11.70 -12.25 5.25
N GLY A 50 -12.62 -12.47 4.32
CA GLY A 50 -13.68 -11.52 3.94
C GLY A 50 -13.41 -10.74 2.63
N LEU A 51 -12.37 -11.11 1.88
CA LEU A 51 -12.11 -10.62 0.52
C LEU A 51 -12.45 -11.73 -0.50
N ASP A 52 -13.39 -11.46 -1.41
CA ASP A 52 -13.95 -12.47 -2.32
C ASP A 52 -13.10 -12.71 -3.58
N ARG A 53 -12.26 -11.74 -3.96
CA ARG A 53 -11.45 -11.78 -5.18
C ARG A 53 -10.11 -11.10 -4.98
N THR A 54 -9.13 -11.47 -5.81
CA THR A 54 -7.84 -10.80 -5.83
C THR A 54 -8.06 -9.31 -6.03
N THR A 55 -7.39 -8.51 -5.21
CA THR A 55 -7.50 -7.05 -5.24
C THR A 55 -6.10 -6.47 -5.35
N TYR A 56 -5.95 -5.49 -6.24
CA TYR A 56 -4.68 -4.83 -6.49
C TYR A 56 -4.73 -3.41 -5.95
N LEU A 57 -3.71 -3.02 -5.19
CA LEU A 57 -3.52 -1.67 -4.70
C LEU A 57 -2.20 -1.13 -5.26
N TYR A 58 -2.26 0.02 -5.92
CA TYR A 58 -1.09 0.75 -6.39
C TYR A 58 -0.67 1.84 -5.41
N LEU A 59 0.64 1.99 -5.18
CA LEU A 59 1.26 3.03 -4.38
C LEU A 59 2.41 3.68 -5.17
N ALA A 60 2.24 4.93 -5.58
CA ALA A 60 3.31 5.71 -6.18
C ALA A 60 4.17 6.36 -5.09
N ALA A 61 5.36 5.81 -4.84
CA ALA A 61 6.22 6.19 -3.73
C ALA A 61 7.62 6.56 -4.21
N ALA A 62 8.04 7.80 -3.92
CA ALA A 62 9.38 8.29 -4.23
C ALA A 62 9.74 9.48 -3.34
N ALA A 63 11.03 9.61 -3.00
CA ALA A 63 11.62 10.73 -2.29
C ALA A 63 10.84 11.15 -1.03
N GLY A 64 10.49 10.17 -0.19
CA GLY A 64 9.78 10.39 1.07
C GLY A 64 8.32 10.82 0.93
N LYS A 65 7.73 10.64 -0.26
CA LYS A 65 6.35 11.03 -0.56
C LYS A 65 5.58 9.92 -1.25
N CYS A 66 4.27 9.96 -1.08
CA CYS A 66 3.30 9.16 -1.80
C CYS A 66 2.43 10.07 -2.69
N THR A 67 2.54 9.96 -4.01
CA THR A 67 1.78 10.83 -4.93
C THR A 67 0.45 10.23 -5.37
N ALA A 68 0.30 8.91 -5.31
CA ALA A 68 -0.94 8.21 -5.62
C ALA A 68 -1.07 6.94 -4.77
N ALA A 69 -2.30 6.66 -4.32
CA ALA A 69 -2.67 5.38 -3.71
C ALA A 69 -4.12 5.06 -4.11
N HIS A 70 -4.35 3.95 -4.79
CA HIS A 70 -5.70 3.56 -5.24
C HIS A 70 -5.76 2.07 -5.63
N LEU A 71 -6.97 1.55 -5.72
CA LEU A 71 -7.22 0.24 -6.30
C LEU A 71 -7.09 0.31 -7.83
N ILE A 72 -6.49 -0.73 -8.41
CA ILE A 72 -6.39 -0.95 -9.87
C ILE A 72 -7.03 -2.28 -10.22
N ASP A 73 -7.43 -2.45 -11.49
CA ASP A 73 -8.05 -3.71 -11.93
C ASP A 73 -6.99 -4.73 -12.38
N ASP A 74 -5.87 -4.26 -12.95
CA ASP A 74 -4.77 -5.10 -13.42
C ASP A 74 -3.40 -4.44 -13.13
N PRO A 75 -2.39 -5.19 -12.63
CA PRO A 75 -1.04 -4.65 -12.36
C PRO A 75 -0.36 -3.97 -13.55
N SER A 76 -0.71 -4.34 -14.78
CA SER A 76 -0.13 -3.77 -16.01
C SER A 76 -0.62 -2.35 -16.34
N GLU A 77 -1.64 -1.84 -15.64
CA GLU A 77 -2.17 -0.49 -15.82
C GLU A 77 -1.21 0.60 -15.30
N VAL A 78 -0.23 0.22 -14.49
CA VAL A 78 0.69 1.12 -13.81
C VAL A 78 2.14 0.68 -14.01
N ASP A 79 3.05 1.66 -14.02
CA ASP A 79 4.48 1.38 -13.98
C ASP A 79 4.92 1.20 -12.52
N ALA A 80 5.08 -0.05 -12.08
CA ALA A 80 5.52 -0.42 -10.75
C ALA A 80 6.86 -1.16 -10.78
N GLY A 81 7.78 -0.75 -9.90
CA GLY A 81 9.07 -1.43 -9.75
C GLY A 81 8.98 -2.68 -8.87
N PHE A 82 7.93 -2.78 -8.05
CA PHE A 82 7.74 -3.87 -7.11
C PHE A 82 6.31 -4.40 -7.14
N LEU A 83 6.18 -5.71 -7.25
CA LEU A 83 4.94 -6.45 -7.01
C LEU A 83 5.10 -7.24 -5.70
N CYS A 84 4.21 -6.98 -4.76
CA CYS A 84 4.16 -7.68 -3.48
C CYS A 84 2.85 -8.48 -3.40
N THR A 85 2.94 -9.80 -3.42
CA THR A 85 1.79 -10.71 -3.30
C THR A 85 1.72 -11.26 -1.88
N GLY A 86 0.51 -11.30 -1.30
CA GLY A 86 0.27 -11.83 0.03
C GLY A 86 -1.20 -12.12 0.29
N SER A 87 -1.52 -12.73 1.43
CA SER A 87 -2.91 -12.99 1.82
C SER A 87 -3.59 -11.73 2.34
N TYR A 88 -4.88 -11.56 2.07
CA TYR A 88 -5.65 -10.46 2.66
C TYR A 88 -5.55 -10.44 4.19
N GLU A 89 -5.52 -11.60 4.83
CA GLU A 89 -5.45 -11.74 6.29
C GLU A 89 -4.10 -11.32 6.87
N ASP A 90 -3.00 -11.66 6.19
CA ASP A 90 -1.66 -11.27 6.61
C ASP A 90 -1.44 -9.77 6.42
N PHE A 91 -1.80 -9.23 5.26
CA PHE A 91 -1.75 -7.79 5.04
C PHE A 91 -2.63 -7.02 6.04
N LYS A 92 -3.80 -7.57 6.39
CA LYS A 92 -4.69 -6.97 7.40
C LYS A 92 -4.05 -6.90 8.78
N GLN A 93 -3.21 -7.87 9.15
CA GLN A 93 -2.43 -7.80 10.39
C GLN A 93 -1.31 -6.77 10.30
N VAL A 94 -0.63 -6.68 9.15
CA VAL A 94 0.42 -5.67 8.91
C VAL A 94 -0.14 -4.24 9.03
N VAL A 95 -1.25 -3.94 8.35
CA VAL A 95 -1.84 -2.57 8.39
C VAL A 95 -2.36 -2.18 9.79
N LYS A 96 -2.61 -3.16 10.67
CA LYS A 96 -2.95 -2.91 12.08
C LYS A 96 -1.72 -2.81 12.99
N GLY A 97 -0.52 -3.11 12.49
CA GLY A 97 0.70 -3.20 13.28
C GLY A 97 0.78 -4.47 14.15
N GLU A 98 -0.02 -5.50 13.83
CA GLU A 98 -0.03 -6.79 14.55
C GLU A 98 1.04 -7.76 14.01
N LYS A 99 1.56 -7.51 12.81
CA LYS A 99 2.59 -8.30 12.12
C LYS A 99 3.61 -7.38 11.45
N ASP A 100 4.89 -7.75 11.47
CA ASP A 100 5.92 -7.03 10.72
C ASP A 100 5.85 -7.42 9.23
N PHE A 101 5.86 -6.43 8.35
CA PHE A 101 5.87 -6.64 6.90
C PHE A 101 7.10 -7.45 6.44
N MET A 102 8.24 -7.28 7.11
CA MET A 102 9.49 -7.96 6.75
C MET A 102 9.49 -9.45 7.11
N GLU A 103 8.62 -9.88 8.02
CA GLU A 103 8.42 -11.30 8.35
C GLU A 103 7.55 -12.04 7.32
N GLY A 104 6.95 -11.31 6.37
CA GLY A 104 6.22 -11.84 5.23
C GLY A 104 4.71 -11.61 5.30
N VAL A 105 4.08 -11.75 4.14
CA VAL A 105 2.64 -11.58 3.88
C VAL A 105 2.09 -12.71 3.02
#